data_AF-A0A841N036-F1
#
_entry.id   AF-A0A841N036-F1
#
_cell.length_a   1.000
_cell.length_b   1.000
_cell.length_c   1.000
_cell.angle_alpha   90.00
_cell.angle_beta   90.00
_cell.angle_gamma   90.00
#
_symmetry.space_group_name_H-M   'P 1'
#
loop_
_entity.id
_entity.type
_entity.pdbx_description
1 polymer ?
#
loop_
_entity_poly.entity_id
_entity_poly.type
_entity_poly.pdbx_seq_one_letter_code
_entity_poly.pdbx_strand_id
1 'polypeptide(L)'
;MNVALKITSCLSIILALFLVYTVIDEMKGNMSLSDISFLPLLILIVVIVNAVLALLLLIGKKKPQREFLILQIFIIIPTSLLLYQILFNSTVSCT
;
A
#
# COMPACT_ATOMS: atom_id res chain seq x y z
N MET A 1 -11.54 0.41 -20.22
CA MET A 1 -10.37 0.19 -19.31
C MET A 1 -10.19 -1.31 -19.13
N ASN A 2 -8.98 -1.83 -19.29
CA ASN A 2 -8.73 -3.26 -19.17
C ASN A 2 -9.16 -3.77 -17.78
N VAL A 3 -9.89 -4.89 -17.71
CA VAL A 3 -10.44 -5.44 -16.46
C VAL A 3 -9.33 -5.68 -15.44
N ALA A 4 -8.19 -6.19 -15.89
CA ALA A 4 -6.99 -6.41 -15.08
C ALA A 4 -6.48 -5.11 -14.41
N LEU A 5 -6.51 -3.98 -15.14
CA LEU A 5 -6.07 -2.67 -14.65
C LEU A 5 -7.05 -2.12 -13.60
N LYS A 6 -8.35 -2.34 -13.79
CA LYS A 6 -9.39 -2.02 -12.82
C LYS A 6 -9.19 -2.78 -11.50
N ILE A 7 -8.94 -4.09 -11.59
CA ILE A 7 -8.74 -4.96 -10.43
C ILE A 7 -7.46 -4.57 -9.68
N THR A 8 -6.32 -4.42 -10.39
CA THR A 8 -5.04 -4.03 -9.77
C THR A 8 -5.10 -2.64 -9.13
N SER A 9 -5.76 -1.68 -9.77
CA SER A 9 -5.97 -0.35 -9.18
C SER A 9 -6.82 -0.41 -7.91
N CYS A 10 -7.89 -1.21 -7.91
CA CYS A 10 -8.73 -1.40 -6.72
C CYS A 10 -7.95 -2.09 -5.58
N LEU A 11 -7.20 -3.14 -5.90
CA LEU A 11 -6.36 -3.87 -4.95
C LEU A 11 -5.31 -2.95 -4.33
N SER A 12 -4.68 -2.08 -5.13
CA SER A 12 -3.70 -1.10 -4.65
C SER A 12 -4.31 -0.12 -3.65
N ILE A 13 -5.56 0.30 -3.86
CA ILE A 13 -6.25 1.22 -2.94
C ILE A 13 -6.55 0.51 -1.62
N ILE A 14 -7.06 -0.73 -1.68
CA ILE A 14 -7.34 -1.54 -0.49
C ILE A 14 -6.05 -1.76 0.31
N LEU A 15 -4.94 -2.11 -0.36
CA LEU A 15 -3.65 -2.30 0.28
C LEU A 15 -3.17 -1.03 1.00
N ALA A 16 -3.32 0.12 0.36
CA ALA A 16 -2.93 1.40 0.95
C ALA A 16 -3.77 1.73 2.19
N LEU A 17 -5.08 1.50 2.14
CA LEU A 17 -5.96 1.70 3.30
C LEU A 17 -5.57 0.78 4.46
N PHE A 18 -5.25 -0.48 4.17
CA PHE A 18 -4.84 -1.43 5.18
C PHE A 18 -3.53 -1.03 5.84
N LEU A 19 -2.53 -0.63 5.05
CA LEU A 19 -1.24 -0.19 5.55
C LEU A 19 -1.33 1.10 6.37
N VAL A 20 -2.14 2.07 5.92
CA VAL A 20 -2.44 3.29 6.69
C VAL A 20 -3.13 2.94 8.02
N TYR A 21 -4.09 2.02 8.01
CA TYR A 21 -4.76 1.57 9.22
C TYR A 21 -3.78 0.92 10.21
N THR A 22 -2.91 0.02 9.73
CA THR A 22 -1.86 -0.61 10.54
C THR A 22 -0.96 0.43 11.18
N VAL A 23 -0.50 1.43 10.42
CA VAL A 23 0.33 2.51 10.97
C VAL A 23 -0.44 3.28 12.03
N ILE A 24 -1.69 3.67 11.78
CA ILE A 24 -2.53 4.40 12.76
C ILE A 24 -2.70 3.60 14.05
N ASP A 25 -2.91 2.30 13.96
CA ASP A 25 -3.07 1.43 15.12
C ASP A 25 -1.77 1.35 15.96
N GLU A 26 -0.63 1.23 15.28
CA GLU A 26 0.69 1.23 15.92
C GLU A 26 1.00 2.59 16.59
N MET A 27 0.56 3.71 15.99
CA MET A 27 0.71 5.06 16.58
C MET A 27 -0.07 5.25 17.87
N LYS A 28 -1.22 4.56 18.04
CA LYS A 28 -2.00 4.64 19.28
C LYS A 28 -1.21 4.11 20.48
N GLY A 29 -0.17 3.30 20.25
CA GLY A 29 0.72 2.74 21.26
C GLY A 29 1.82 3.68 21.78
N ASN A 30 1.63 5.01 21.79
CA ASN A 30 2.62 6.03 22.16
C ASN A 30 3.81 6.20 21.18
N MET A 31 3.74 5.65 19.97
CA MET A 31 4.81 5.80 18.96
C MET A 31 4.51 7.01 18.05
N SER A 32 5.47 7.93 17.91
CA SER A 32 5.31 9.12 17.05
C SER A 32 5.72 8.81 15.59
N LEU A 33 5.24 9.59 14.61
CA LEU A 33 5.65 9.45 13.19
C LEU A 33 7.16 9.64 12.99
N SER A 34 7.81 10.39 13.87
CA SER A 34 9.26 10.57 13.92
C SER A 34 10.03 9.33 14.41
N ASP A 35 9.37 8.42 15.12
CA ASP A 35 9.98 7.18 15.62
C ASP A 35 9.93 6.07 14.57
N ILE A 36 9.13 6.24 13.50
CA ILE A 36 9.11 5.33 12.37
C ILE A 36 10.43 5.47 11.60
N SER A 37 11.11 4.33 11.41
CA SER A 37 12.32 4.28 10.59
C SER A 37 12.09 4.83 9.18
N PHE A 38 13.11 5.46 8.59
CA PHE A 38 13.01 6.09 7.27
C PHE A 38 12.49 5.16 6.17
N LEU A 39 12.87 3.87 6.22
CA LEU A 39 12.48 2.88 5.22
C LEU A 39 10.97 2.58 5.21
N PRO A 40 10.32 2.19 6.33
CA PRO A 40 8.87 2.00 6.36
C PRO A 40 8.08 3.28 6.04
N LEU A 41 8.60 4.46 6.43
CA LEU A 41 7.99 5.74 6.06
C LEU A 41 8.05 6.00 4.55
N LEU A 42 9.18 5.69 3.89
CA LEU A 42 9.30 5.77 2.44
C LEU A 42 8.31 4.84 1.72
N ILE A 43 8.14 3.61 2.22
CA ILE A 43 7.20 2.62 1.67
C ILE A 43 5.76 3.13 1.79
N LEU A 44 5.38 3.68 2.95
CA LEU A 44 4.06 4.30 3.16
C LEU A 44 3.78 5.39 2.12
N ILE A 45 4.74 6.29 1.88
CA ILE A 45 4.58 7.37 0.89
C ILE A 45 4.39 6.79 -0.53
N VAL A 46 5.21 5.83 -0.93
CA VAL A 46 5.12 5.19 -2.26
C VAL A 46 3.76 4.52 -2.46
N VAL A 47 3.26 3.83 -1.44
CA VAL A 47 1.96 3.15 -1.48
C VAL A 47 0.81 4.14 -1.58
N ILE A 48 0.84 5.24 -0.83
CA ILE A 48 -0.18 6.30 -0.90
C ILE A 48 -0.18 6.96 -2.27
N VAL A 49 1.00 7.33 -2.79
CA VAL A 49 1.13 7.92 -4.14
C VAL A 49 0.56 6.98 -5.20
N ASN A 50 0.85 5.67 -5.08
CA ASN A 50 0.31 4.65 -6.00
C ASN A 50 -1.22 4.55 -5.92
N ALA A 51 -1.80 4.62 -4.72
CA ALA A 51 -3.25 4.61 -4.52
C ALA A 51 -3.93 5.84 -5.13
N VAL A 52 -3.34 7.03 -4.98
CA VAL A 52 -3.84 8.25 -5.64
C VAL A 52 -3.78 8.12 -7.17
N LEU A 53 -2.68 7.55 -7.69
CA LEU A 53 -2.52 7.29 -9.12
C LEU A 53 -3.57 6.29 -9.64
N ALA A 54 -3.82 5.23 -8.88
CA ALA A 54 -4.84 4.22 -9.15
C ALA A 54 -6.25 4.83 -9.18
N LEU A 55 -6.54 5.72 -8.23
CA LEU A 55 -7.82 6.42 -8.17
C LEU A 55 -8.02 7.36 -9.37
N LEU A 56 -6.99 8.11 -9.76
CA LEU A 56 -7.02 8.98 -10.95
C LEU A 56 -7.23 8.18 -12.25
N LEU A 57 -6.69 6.96 -12.33
CA LEU A 57 -6.94 6.03 -13.44
C LEU A 57 -8.38 5.54 -13.43
N LEU A 58 -8.93 5.17 -12.27
CA LEU A 58 -10.31 4.68 -12.12
C LEU A 58 -11.36 5.74 -12.48
N ILE A 59 -11.12 7.00 -12.12
CA ILE A 59 -12.00 8.15 -12.44
C ILE A 59 -11.88 8.54 -13.94
N GLY A 60 -10.96 7.94 -14.69
CA GLY A 60 -10.77 8.20 -16.12
C GLY A 60 -10.07 9.53 -16.41
N LYS A 61 -9.55 10.22 -15.39
CA LYS A 61 -8.77 11.45 -15.54
C LYS A 61 -7.39 11.22 -16.16
N LYS A 62 -6.91 9.97 -16.15
CA LYS A 62 -5.61 9.58 -16.72
C LYS A 62 -5.79 8.42 -17.69
N LYS A 63 -5.11 8.47 -18.84
CA LYS A 63 -5.17 7.39 -19.84
C LYS A 63 -4.50 6.13 -19.26
N PRO A 64 -5.15 4.95 -19.35
CA PRO A 64 -4.54 3.70 -18.91
C PRO A 64 -3.37 3.34 -19.83
N GLN A 65 -2.15 3.49 -19.32
CA GLN A 65 -0.93 3.01 -19.97
C GLN A 65 -0.48 1.70 -19.32
N ARG A 66 0.10 0.81 -20.13
CA ARG A 66 0.58 -0.50 -19.69
C ARG A 66 1.65 -0.37 -18.59
N GLU A 67 2.44 0.70 -18.65
CA GLU A 67 3.49 1.04 -17.70
C GLU A 67 2.95 1.28 -16.28
N PHE A 68 1.78 1.91 -16.14
CA PHE A 68 1.16 2.11 -14.82
C PHE A 68 0.75 0.80 -14.16
N LEU A 69 0.32 -0.18 -14.96
CA LEU A 69 -0.06 -1.50 -14.46
C LEU A 69 1.17 -2.25 -13.94
N ILE A 70 2.29 -2.17 -14.66
CA ILE A 70 3.57 -2.75 -14.24
C ILE A 70 4.03 -2.11 -12.93
N LEU A 71 4.00 -0.77 -12.83
CA LEU A 71 4.37 -0.05 -11.63
C LEU A 71 3.49 -0.43 -10.43
N GLN A 72 2.18 -0.52 -10.62
CA GLN A 72 1.24 -0.94 -9.57
C GLN A 72 1.57 -2.34 -9.04
N ILE A 73 1.83 -3.31 -9.93
CA ILE A 73 2.22 -4.67 -9.53
C ILE A 73 3.53 -4.64 -8.75
N PHE A 74 4.51 -3.86 -9.22
CA PHE A 74 5.81 -3.74 -8.57
C PHE A 74 5.73 -3.16 -7.15
N ILE A 75 4.73 -2.31 -6.88
CA ILE A 75 4.48 -1.74 -5.55
C ILE A 75 3.62 -2.69 -4.70
N ILE A 76 2.66 -3.40 -5.29
CA ILE A 76 1.79 -4.34 -4.58
C ILE A 76 2.60 -5.48 -3.95
N ILE A 77 3.55 -6.08 -4.68
CA ILE A 77 4.35 -7.23 -4.21
C ILE A 77 5.13 -6.95 -2.90
N PRO A 78 5.97 -5.92 -2.80
CA PRO A 78 6.70 -5.64 -1.56
C PRO A 78 5.76 -5.20 -0.44
N THR A 79 4.67 -4.51 -0.76
CA THR A 79 3.70 -4.05 0.24
C THR A 79 2.91 -5.21 0.84
N SER A 80 2.50 -6.19 0.02
CA SER A 80 1.82 -7.39 0.50
C SER A 80 2.77 -8.29 1.30
N LEU A 81 4.05 -8.38 0.91
CA LEU A 81 5.07 -9.07 1.70
C LEU A 81 5.26 -8.43 3.08
N LEU A 82 5.32 -7.10 3.13
CA LEU A 82 5.50 -6.35 4.38
C LEU A 82 4.28 -6.48 5.30
N LEU A 83 3.07 -6.37 4.75
CA LEU A 83 1.83 -6.65 5.48
C LEU A 83 1.77 -8.08 6.00
N TYR A 84 2.17 -9.05 5.18
CA TYR A 84 2.26 -10.45 5.61
C TYR A 84 3.22 -10.61 6.79
N GLN A 85 4.39 -9.99 6.74
CA GLN A 85 5.35 -10.00 7.84
C GLN A 85 4.77 -9.37 9.11
N ILE A 86 4.11 -8.21 9.03
CA ILE A 86 3.51 -7.56 10.21
C ILE A 86 2.44 -8.47 10.82
N LEU A 87 1.54 -9.04 10.00
CA LEU A 87 0.44 -9.87 10.48
C LEU A 87 0.94 -11.18 11.08
N PHE A 88 1.87 -11.88 10.42
CA PHE A 88 2.39 -13.18 10.88
C PHE A 88 3.43 -13.06 11.99
N ASN A 89 4.33 -12.08 11.96
CA ASN A 89 5.32 -11.89 13.01
C ASN A 89 4.65 -11.47 14.33
N SER A 90 3.56 -10.71 14.26
CA SER A 90 2.73 -10.37 15.42
C SER A 90 1.94 -11.57 15.97
N THR A 91 1.62 -12.59 15.15
CA THR A 91 0.94 -13.81 15.63
C THR A 91 1.90 -14.82 16.23
N VAL A 92 3.14 -14.91 15.73
CA VAL A 92 4.14 -15.88 16.20
C VAL A 92 4.82 -15.42 17.49
N SER A 93 4.85 -14.12 17.80
CA SER A 93 5.41 -13.62 19.07
C SER A 93 4.54 -13.92 20.32
N CYS A 94 3.36 -14.53 20.16
CA CYS A 94 2.45 -14.91 21.26
C CYS A 94 2.49 -16.41 21.62
N THR A 95 3.55 -17.13 21.27
CA THR A 95 3.79 -18.52 21.71
C THR A 95 5.08 -18.66 22.48
#